data_AF-A0A7S2GGS8-F1
#
_entry.id   AF-A0A7S2GGS8-F1
#
_cell.length_a   1.000
_cell.length_b   1.000
_cell.length_c   1.000
_cell.angle_alpha   90.00
_cell.angle_beta   90.00
_cell.angle_gamma   90.00
#
_symmetry.space_group_name_H-M   'P 1'
#
loop_
_entity.id
_entity.type
_entity.pdbx_description
1 polymer ?
#
loop_
_entity_poly.entity_id
_entity_poly.type
_entity_poly.pdbx_seq_one_letter_code
_entity_poly.pdbx_strand_id
1 'polypeptide(L)'
;RVYLSDRNYGGKAYGGRALVHSLVTLGAPLADSAGAAFRGVAWTNREEPMEDVRCLAVGATGTPGDSSGQLTQNAYSFCIDGGDGSVLDGDGITPTFSSTALPGAETLVLDGVTHFPWADVFGGPQFAPELAEEYRNGKPWYG
;
A
#
# COMPACT_ATOMS: atom_id res chain seq x y z
N ARG A 1 -3.05 -8.57 -7.34
CA ARG A 1 -2.52 -9.82 -7.94
C ARG A 1 -3.60 -10.83 -8.35
N VAL A 2 -4.81 -10.82 -7.74
CA VAL A 2 -5.96 -11.66 -8.17
C VAL A 2 -6.19 -11.63 -9.68
N TYR A 3 -6.17 -10.45 -10.31
CA TYR A 3 -6.35 -10.29 -11.75
C TYR A 3 -5.34 -11.09 -12.60
N LEU A 4 -4.12 -11.28 -12.08
CA LEU A 4 -3.06 -11.99 -12.79
C LEU A 4 -3.13 -13.51 -12.55
N SER A 5 -3.82 -13.94 -11.50
CA SER A 5 -3.88 -15.33 -11.08
C SER A 5 -4.84 -16.16 -11.94
N ASP A 6 -4.48 -17.43 -12.14
CA ASP A 6 -5.35 -18.47 -12.70
C ASP A 6 -6.28 -19.09 -11.63
N ARG A 7 -6.14 -18.68 -10.37
CA ARG A 7 -6.98 -19.16 -9.27
C ARG A 7 -8.37 -18.56 -9.34
N ASN A 8 -9.38 -19.38 -9.04
CA ASN A 8 -10.74 -18.89 -8.89
C ASN A 8 -10.86 -18.03 -7.63
N TYR A 9 -11.27 -16.77 -7.81
CA TYR A 9 -11.62 -15.85 -6.74
C TYR A 9 -12.98 -15.21 -7.06
N GLY A 10 -13.95 -15.39 -6.15
CA GLY A 10 -15.32 -14.89 -6.36
C GLY A 10 -16.04 -15.53 -7.56
N GLY A 11 -15.71 -16.78 -7.91
CA GLY A 11 -16.30 -17.50 -9.04
C GLY A 11 -15.58 -17.28 -10.37
N LYS A 12 -14.49 -16.50 -10.41
CA LYS A 12 -13.77 -16.16 -11.64
C LYS A 12 -12.26 -16.36 -11.49
N ALA A 13 -11.65 -16.99 -12.48
CA ALA A 13 -10.21 -16.91 -12.74
C ALA A 13 -9.98 -15.83 -13.81
N TYR A 14 -9.01 -14.96 -13.61
CA TYR A 14 -8.81 -13.80 -14.48
C TYR A 14 -7.71 -14.04 -15.53
N GLY A 15 -6.67 -14.80 -15.21
CA GLY A 15 -5.62 -15.18 -16.16
C GLY A 15 -4.89 -14.02 -16.81
N GLY A 16 -4.90 -12.83 -16.19
CA GLY A 16 -4.40 -11.60 -16.76
C GLY A 16 -2.89 -11.57 -17.00
N ARG A 17 -2.14 -12.55 -16.48
CA ARG A 17 -0.69 -12.65 -16.67
C ARG A 17 -0.26 -12.71 -18.14
N ALA A 18 -1.04 -13.36 -18.99
CA ALA A 18 -0.76 -13.42 -20.43
C ALA A 18 -0.94 -12.07 -21.15
N LEU A 19 -1.53 -11.08 -20.48
CA LEU A 19 -1.91 -9.79 -21.04
C LEU A 19 -1.03 -8.63 -20.53
N VAL A 20 -0.13 -8.89 -19.58
CA VAL A 20 0.69 -7.84 -18.96
C VAL A 20 2.16 -8.20 -18.99
N HIS A 21 3.00 -7.20 -19.26
CA HIS A 21 4.45 -7.33 -19.17
C HIS A 21 4.96 -6.96 -17.77
N SER A 22 4.29 -6.02 -17.08
CA SER A 22 4.73 -5.53 -15.78
C SER A 22 3.57 -5.21 -14.85
N LEU A 23 3.83 -5.37 -13.55
CA LEU A 23 2.98 -4.93 -12.46
C LEU A 23 3.75 -3.88 -11.64
N VAL A 24 3.18 -2.69 -11.51
CA VAL A 24 3.67 -1.67 -10.59
C VAL A 24 2.63 -1.50 -9.48
N THR A 25 3.05 -1.63 -8.22
CA THR A 25 2.18 -1.35 -7.07
C THR A 25 2.58 -0.04 -6.44
N LEU A 26 1.61 0.86 -6.22
CA LEU A 26 1.84 2.16 -5.61
C LEU A 26 1.21 2.15 -4.21
N GLY A 27 2.02 1.99 -3.17
CA GLY A 27 1.55 1.98 -1.78
C GLY A 27 0.65 0.78 -1.41
N ALA A 28 0.66 -0.31 -2.17
CA ALA A 28 -0.22 -1.45 -1.89
C ALA A 28 0.20 -2.17 -0.60
N PRO A 29 -0.72 -2.53 0.31
CA PRO A 29 -0.38 -3.27 1.53
C PRO A 29 -0.07 -4.74 1.20
N LEU A 30 1.21 -5.05 0.98
CA LEU A 30 1.67 -6.37 0.50
C LEU A 30 2.21 -7.27 1.63
N ALA A 31 2.38 -6.74 2.85
CA ALA A 31 2.70 -7.57 4.02
C ALA A 31 1.47 -8.25 4.61
N ASP A 32 1.71 -9.25 5.46
CA ASP A 32 0.67 -9.90 6.25
C ASP A 32 0.24 -8.98 7.40
N SER A 33 -1.07 -8.75 7.50
CA SER A 33 -1.72 -8.07 8.62
C SER A 33 -2.75 -9.00 9.29
N ALA A 34 -2.90 -8.86 10.61
CA ALA A 34 -3.96 -9.52 11.35
C ALA A 34 -5.34 -8.90 11.01
N GLY A 35 -6.24 -9.69 10.41
CA GLY A 35 -7.62 -9.22 10.20
C GLY A 35 -8.41 -10.05 9.18
N ALA A 36 -9.74 -10.02 9.28
CA ALA A 36 -10.62 -10.76 8.36
C ALA A 36 -10.49 -10.29 6.90
N ALA A 37 -10.32 -8.98 6.70
CA ALA A 37 -10.14 -8.38 5.38
C ALA A 37 -8.85 -8.88 4.68
N PHE A 38 -7.75 -9.03 5.43
CA PHE A 38 -6.48 -9.52 4.90
C PHE A 38 -6.47 -11.04 4.72
N ARG A 39 -7.11 -11.82 5.60
CA ARG A 39 -7.18 -13.29 5.46
C ARG A 39 -7.78 -13.76 4.13
N GLY A 40 -8.77 -13.06 3.59
CA GLY A 40 -9.42 -13.43 2.32
C GLY A 40 -8.52 -13.24 1.09
N VAL A 41 -7.48 -12.42 1.20
CA VAL A 41 -6.55 -12.10 0.11
C VAL A 41 -5.10 -12.44 0.44
N ALA A 42 -4.81 -12.95 1.64
CA ALA A 42 -3.47 -13.31 2.08
C ALA A 42 -2.79 -14.34 1.15
N TRP A 43 -3.57 -15.22 0.54
CA TRP A 43 -3.05 -16.14 -0.48
C TRP A 43 -2.43 -15.39 -1.65
N THR A 44 -2.98 -14.23 -2.04
CA THR A 44 -2.38 -13.42 -3.10
C THR A 44 -1.02 -12.94 -2.65
N ASN A 45 -0.86 -12.51 -1.39
CA ASN A 45 0.38 -11.96 -0.85
C ASN A 45 1.52 -12.96 -0.69
N ARG A 46 1.18 -14.25 -0.52
CA ARG A 46 2.14 -15.34 -0.28
C ARG A 46 2.58 -16.09 -1.52
N GLU A 47 1.89 -15.91 -2.64
CA GLU A 47 2.31 -16.49 -3.92
C GLU A 47 3.48 -15.66 -4.47
N GLU A 48 4.57 -16.37 -4.80
CA GLU A 48 5.70 -15.82 -5.54
C GLU A 48 5.20 -15.09 -6.80
N PRO A 49 5.87 -14.00 -7.23
CA PRO A 49 5.57 -13.38 -8.50
C PRO A 49 5.60 -14.40 -9.62
N MET A 50 4.76 -14.17 -10.62
CA MET A 50 4.81 -14.98 -11.82
C MET A 50 6.10 -14.65 -12.57
N GLU A 51 6.88 -15.68 -12.92
CA GLU A 51 8.20 -15.54 -13.55
C GLU A 51 8.19 -14.64 -14.80
N ASP A 52 7.07 -14.62 -15.53
CA ASP A 52 6.92 -13.86 -16.78
C ASP A 52 6.47 -12.40 -16.60
N VAL A 53 6.22 -11.95 -15.36
CA VAL A 53 5.74 -10.58 -15.08
C VAL A 53 6.74 -9.85 -14.19
N ARG A 54 7.36 -8.80 -14.74
CA ARG A 54 8.22 -7.92 -13.94
C ARG A 54 7.39 -7.18 -12.89
N CYS A 55 7.76 -7.32 -11.63
CA CYS A 55 7.06 -6.67 -10.52
C CYS A 55 7.93 -5.56 -9.94
N LEU A 56 7.37 -4.35 -9.83
CA LEU A 56 7.95 -3.23 -9.08
C LEU A 56 7.01 -2.85 -7.94
N ALA A 57 7.50 -3.02 -6.71
CA ALA A 57 6.81 -2.63 -5.50
C ALA A 57 7.27 -1.24 -5.04
N VAL A 58 6.40 -0.25 -5.19
CA VAL A 58 6.67 1.14 -4.81
C VAL A 58 6.06 1.43 -3.44
N GLY A 59 6.90 1.87 -2.51
CA GLY A 59 6.50 2.46 -1.23
C GLY A 59 6.99 3.89 -1.11
N ALA A 60 6.72 4.53 0.02
CA ALA A 60 7.23 5.86 0.32
C ALA A 60 7.58 6.02 1.80
N THR A 61 8.42 7.00 2.11
CA THR A 61 8.81 7.43 3.46
C THR A 61 8.44 8.91 3.67
N GLY A 62 8.65 9.41 4.89
CA GLY A 62 8.45 10.82 5.22
C GLY A 62 7.05 11.16 5.70
N THR A 63 6.28 10.17 6.16
CA THR A 63 4.98 10.34 6.80
C THR A 63 4.92 9.46 8.06
N PRO A 64 5.58 9.88 9.16
CA PRO A 64 5.73 9.07 10.36
C PRO A 64 4.40 8.90 11.10
N GLY A 65 4.17 7.70 11.64
CA GLY A 65 2.90 7.33 12.27
C GLY A 65 2.57 8.12 13.55
N ASP A 66 3.56 8.65 14.26
CA ASP A 66 3.38 9.39 15.51
C ASP A 66 3.08 10.89 15.33
N SER A 67 3.27 11.42 14.12
CA SER A 67 3.25 12.86 13.85
C SER A 67 2.42 13.25 12.63
N SER A 68 1.87 12.28 11.89
CA SER A 68 1.03 12.51 10.70
C SER A 68 -0.48 12.37 10.94
N GLY A 69 -0.90 12.39 12.21
CA GLY A 69 -2.31 12.35 12.61
C GLY A 69 -2.88 10.94 12.85
N GLN A 70 -4.06 10.89 13.47
CA GLN A 70 -4.67 9.65 13.95
C GLN A 70 -5.04 8.68 12.82
N LEU A 71 -5.40 9.19 11.64
CA LEU A 71 -5.72 8.35 10.48
C LEU A 71 -4.50 7.50 10.09
N THR A 72 -3.34 8.14 9.93
CA THR A 72 -2.10 7.46 9.56
C THR A 72 -1.69 6.46 10.63
N GLN A 73 -1.68 6.88 11.90
CA GLN A 73 -1.37 5.98 13.02
C GLN A 73 -2.26 4.73 13.00
N ASN A 74 -3.57 4.91 12.82
CA ASN A 74 -4.52 3.80 12.75
C ASN A 74 -4.30 2.92 11.52
N ALA A 75 -4.08 3.51 10.35
CA ALA A 75 -3.82 2.75 9.12
C ALA A 75 -2.54 1.90 9.23
N TYR A 76 -1.51 2.45 9.86
CA TYR A 76 -0.26 1.75 10.12
C TYR A 76 -0.41 0.64 11.16
N SER A 77 -1.17 0.85 12.23
CA SER A 77 -1.44 -0.20 13.23
C SER A 77 -2.21 -1.37 12.62
N PHE A 78 -3.09 -1.11 11.64
CA PHE A 78 -3.74 -2.15 10.85
C PHE A 78 -2.79 -2.95 9.97
N CYS A 79 -1.50 -2.61 9.84
CA CYS A 79 -0.54 -3.34 9.01
C CYS A 79 0.41 -4.24 9.81
N ILE A 80 0.32 -4.26 11.14
CA ILE A 80 1.21 -5.01 12.03
C ILE A 80 0.43 -5.87 13.02
N ASP A 81 1.07 -6.90 13.55
CA ASP A 81 0.52 -7.71 14.64
C ASP A 81 0.91 -7.10 15.98
N GLY A 82 -0.01 -6.34 16.57
CA GLY A 82 0.21 -5.57 17.80
C GLY A 82 0.94 -4.24 17.58
N GLY A 83 0.91 -3.36 18.59
CA GLY A 83 1.40 -1.98 18.49
C GLY A 83 0.35 -0.99 17.96
N ASP A 84 0.69 0.29 17.97
CA ASP A 84 -0.20 1.40 17.57
C ASP A 84 0.25 2.08 16.27
N GLY A 85 1.29 1.57 15.60
CA GLY A 85 1.80 2.14 14.35
C GLY A 85 2.63 3.42 14.51
N SER A 86 2.84 3.94 15.73
CA SER A 86 3.59 5.17 16.00
C SER A 86 5.03 5.14 15.46
N VAL A 87 5.70 3.99 15.54
CA VAL A 87 7.10 3.80 15.13
C VAL A 87 7.28 3.52 13.64
N LEU A 88 6.19 3.52 12.86
CA LEU A 88 6.22 3.20 11.44
C LEU A 88 6.30 4.45 10.58
N ASP A 89 6.87 4.31 9.39
CA ASP A 89 6.92 5.35 8.35
C ASP A 89 6.39 4.79 7.02
N GLY A 90 5.87 5.66 6.17
CA GLY A 90 5.11 5.27 5.00
C GLY A 90 4.60 6.46 4.18
N ASP A 91 3.52 6.19 3.44
CA ASP A 91 2.86 7.16 2.57
C ASP A 91 1.62 7.84 3.20
N GLY A 92 1.43 7.67 4.51
CA GLY A 92 0.27 8.16 5.26
C GLY A 92 -0.90 7.18 5.35
N ILE A 93 -0.88 6.07 4.58
CA ILE A 93 -1.86 4.97 4.66
C ILE A 93 -1.19 3.62 4.83
N THR A 94 -0.19 3.33 4.01
CA THR A 94 0.53 2.06 4.01
C THR A 94 1.98 2.27 4.48
N PRO A 95 2.44 1.54 5.51
CA PRO A 95 3.83 1.57 5.92
C PRO A 95 4.78 1.09 4.81
N THR A 96 5.98 1.67 4.75
CA THR A 96 7.01 1.35 3.75
C THR A 96 7.27 -0.16 3.66
N PHE A 97 7.49 -0.81 4.82
CA PHE A 97 7.80 -2.23 4.87
C PHE A 97 6.70 -3.08 4.23
N SER A 98 5.44 -2.67 4.38
CA SER A 98 4.28 -3.37 3.83
C SER A 98 4.19 -3.14 2.32
N SER A 99 4.43 -1.91 1.85
CA SER A 99 4.44 -1.58 0.42
C SER A 99 5.53 -2.30 -0.37
N THR A 100 6.64 -2.66 0.26
CA THR A 100 7.76 -3.35 -0.38
C THR A 100 7.83 -4.85 -0.10
N ALA A 101 6.82 -5.42 0.57
CA ALA A 101 6.83 -6.82 1.02
C ALA A 101 6.44 -7.84 -0.07
N LEU A 102 6.44 -7.47 -1.35
CA LEU A 102 6.18 -8.40 -2.44
C LEU A 102 7.44 -9.25 -2.69
N PRO A 103 7.42 -10.57 -2.42
CA PRO A 103 8.56 -11.43 -2.72
C PRO A 103 8.95 -11.30 -4.20
N GLY A 104 10.23 -11.42 -4.55
CA GLY A 104 10.71 -11.42 -5.94
C GLY A 104 10.51 -10.13 -6.76
N ALA A 105 9.88 -9.08 -6.22
CA ALA A 105 9.74 -7.80 -6.90
C ALA A 105 10.97 -6.91 -6.74
N GLU A 106 11.24 -6.10 -7.76
CA GLU A 106 12.08 -4.90 -7.60
C GLU A 106 11.36 -3.94 -6.64
N THR A 107 12.12 -3.15 -5.88
CA THR A 107 11.56 -2.18 -4.94
C THR A 107 12.01 -0.76 -5.27
N LEU A 108 11.11 0.19 -5.08
CA LEU A 108 11.39 1.62 -5.16
C LEU A 108 10.74 2.30 -3.96
N VAL A 109 11.53 3.04 -3.17
CA VAL A 109 11.03 3.83 -2.05
C VAL A 109 11.18 5.29 -2.39
N LEU A 110 10.06 6.01 -2.41
CA LEU A 110 10.01 7.43 -2.72
C LEU A 110 10.03 8.25 -1.42
N ASP A 111 10.86 9.28 -1.37
CA ASP A 111 10.91 10.15 -0.20
C ASP A 111 9.83 11.24 -0.27
N GLY A 112 9.09 11.42 0.83
CA GLY A 112 8.09 12.47 0.98
C GLY A 112 6.87 12.32 0.08
N VAL A 113 6.52 11.11 -0.37
CA VAL A 113 5.35 10.85 -1.22
C VAL A 113 4.19 10.32 -0.38
N THR A 114 2.99 10.83 -0.61
CA THR A 114 1.76 10.40 0.07
C THR A 114 0.90 9.47 -0.80
N HIS A 115 -0.03 8.75 -0.16
CA HIS A 115 -0.89 7.79 -0.83
C HIS A 115 -1.94 8.45 -1.73
N PHE A 116 -2.45 9.61 -1.32
CA PHE A 116 -3.52 10.34 -2.00
C PHE A 116 -3.24 11.85 -2.01
N PRO A 117 -3.81 12.60 -2.96
CA PRO A 117 -3.84 14.06 -2.90
C PRO A 117 -4.88 14.51 -1.86
N TRP A 118 -4.55 14.42 -0.57
CA TRP A 118 -5.54 14.48 0.53
C TRP A 118 -6.38 15.76 0.60
N ALA A 119 -5.91 16.89 0.05
CA ALA A 119 -6.74 18.09 -0.02
C ALA A 119 -7.85 18.00 -1.08
N ASP A 120 -7.67 17.16 -2.09
CA ASP A 120 -8.58 17.00 -3.23
C ASP A 120 -9.52 15.78 -3.05
N VAL A 121 -9.20 14.87 -2.14
CA VAL A 121 -10.08 13.78 -1.74
C VAL A 121 -11.33 14.35 -1.05
N PHE A 122 -12.52 13.91 -1.46
CA PHE A 122 -13.78 14.34 -0.83
C PHE A 122 -13.79 13.99 0.67
N GLY A 123 -13.86 15.03 1.52
CA GLY A 123 -13.79 14.89 2.98
C GLY A 123 -12.37 14.70 3.53
N GLY A 124 -11.33 14.66 2.68
CA GLY A 124 -9.94 14.46 3.06
C GLY A 124 -9.47 15.43 4.15
N PRO A 125 -9.66 16.76 4.02
CA PRO A 125 -9.28 17.71 5.07
C PRO A 125 -9.96 17.50 6.43
N GLN A 126 -11.10 16.80 6.48
CA GLN A 126 -11.83 16.49 7.71
C GLN A 126 -11.34 15.18 8.34
N PHE A 127 -10.93 14.21 7.54
CA PHE A 127 -10.48 12.89 8.02
C PHE A 127 -8.96 12.78 8.18
N ALA A 128 -8.19 13.59 7.45
CA ALA A 128 -6.74 13.61 7.43
C ALA A 128 -6.22 15.06 7.32
N PRO A 129 -6.51 15.93 8.30
CA PRO A 129 -6.17 17.35 8.22
C PRO A 129 -4.67 17.59 8.05
N GLU A 130 -3.81 16.81 8.71
CA GLU A 130 -2.35 16.89 8.61
C GLU A 130 -1.87 16.56 7.19
N LEU A 131 -2.31 15.43 6.63
CA LEU A 131 -1.94 15.02 5.27
C LEU A 131 -2.48 15.99 4.20
N ALA A 132 -3.67 16.55 4.43
CA ALA A 132 -4.24 17.57 3.54
C ALA A 132 -3.42 18.87 3.60
N GLU A 133 -2.90 19.25 4.76
CA GLU A 133 -1.99 20.40 4.90
C GLU A 133 -0.65 20.14 4.21
N GLU A 134 -0.05 18.95 4.39
CA GLU A 134 1.18 18.58 3.69
C GLU A 134 1.03 18.64 2.16
N TYR A 135 -0.08 18.13 1.62
CA TYR A 135 -0.35 18.20 0.19
C TYR A 135 -0.50 19.65 -0.30
N ARG A 136 -1.20 20.51 0.45
CA ARG A 136 -1.28 21.96 0.12
C ARG A 136 0.08 22.63 0.16
N ASN A 137 0.98 22.16 1.02
CA ASN A 137 2.36 22.63 1.12
C ASN A 137 3.29 22.00 0.07
N GLY A 138 2.75 21.24 -0.89
CA GLY A 138 3.47 20.74 -2.06
C GLY A 138 4.06 19.34 -1.89
N LYS A 139 3.70 18.61 -0.83
CA LYS A 139 4.09 17.20 -0.69
C LYS A 139 3.43 16.38 -1.81
N PRO A 140 4.20 15.66 -2.66
CA PRO A 140 3.65 14.89 -3.77
C PRO A 140 2.88 13.65 -3.30
N TRP A 141 2.16 13.03 -4.23
CA TRP A 141 1.53 11.73 -4.08
C TRP A 141 1.92 10.83 -5.26
N TYR A 142 1.58 9.54 -5.25
CA TYR A 142 2.06 8.60 -6.28
C TYR A 142 1.62 8.90 -7.73
N GLY A 143 0.62 9.78 -7.95
CA GLY A 143 0.03 10.09 -9.27
C GLY A 143 0.42 11.44 -9.84
#